data_AF-A0A526TLD0-F1
#
_entry.id   AF-A0A526TLD0-F1
#
_cell.length_a   1.000
_cell.length_b   1.000
_cell.length_c   1.000
_cell.angle_alpha   90.00
_cell.angle_beta   90.00
_cell.angle_gamma   90.00
#
_symmetry.space_group_name_H-M   'P 1'
#
loop_
_entity.id
_entity.type
_entity.pdbx_description
1 polymer ?
#
loop_
_entity_poly.entity_id
_entity_poly.type
_entity_poly.pdbx_seq_one_letter_code
_entity_poly.pdbx_strand_id
1 'polypeptide(L)'
;YPNSICGVVYQNDSWFNRCQFSFACDGRKKRIDSPAAYKTAQEIAMAVTAGKIFIPEVGSSTHYYAQYVHPGWARTMQKMTKIGLHIFYRTYGGGWS
;
A
#
# COMPACT_ATOMS: atom_id res chain seq x y z
N TYR A 1 -2.65 2.18 12.28
CA TYR A 1 -2.76 3.14 11.17
C TYR A 1 -3.82 4.18 11.50
N PRO A 2 -3.80 5.38 10.88
CA PRO A 2 -4.88 6.35 11.00
C PRO A 2 -6.25 5.78 10.57
N ASN A 3 -7.34 6.33 11.10
CA ASN A 3 -8.70 5.81 10.90
C ASN A 3 -9.41 6.35 9.64
N SER A 4 -8.66 6.92 8.69
CA SER A 4 -9.21 7.42 7.42
C SER A 4 -8.26 7.12 6.27
N ILE A 5 -8.81 6.97 5.06
CA ILE A 5 -8.03 6.70 3.84
C ILE A 5 -6.98 7.79 3.64
N CYS A 6 -7.36 9.06 3.71
CA CYS A 6 -6.41 10.17 3.57
C CYS A 6 -5.35 10.14 4.68
N GLY A 7 -5.73 9.82 5.91
CA GLY A 7 -4.78 9.68 7.02
C GLY A 7 -3.72 8.62 6.74
N VAL A 8 -4.11 7.47 6.18
CA VAL A 8 -3.16 6.41 5.79
C VAL A 8 -2.30 6.82 4.60
N VAL A 9 -2.92 7.38 3.54
CA VAL A 9 -2.24 7.73 2.29
C VAL A 9 -1.17 8.81 2.51
N TYR A 10 -1.47 9.81 3.33
CA TYR A 10 -0.58 10.93 3.63
C TYR A 10 0.17 10.77 4.96
N GLN A 11 0.16 9.57 5.56
CA GLN A 11 0.92 9.34 6.79
C GLN A 11 2.42 9.59 6.53
N ASN A 12 3.02 10.46 7.35
CA ASN A 12 4.41 10.91 7.29
C ASN A 12 4.79 11.70 6.02
N ASP A 13 3.85 12.35 5.35
CA ASP A 13 4.11 13.16 4.15
C ASP A 13 5.06 14.34 4.38
N SER A 14 5.14 14.86 5.60
CA SER A 14 6.07 15.91 6.02
C SER A 14 7.52 15.44 6.15
N TRP A 15 7.79 14.13 6.09
CA TRP A 15 9.11 13.54 6.30
C TRP A 15 9.64 12.99 4.98
N PHE A 16 10.76 13.55 4.49
CA PHE A 16 11.36 13.15 3.22
C PHE A 16 11.69 11.65 3.19
N ASN A 17 11.19 10.93 2.18
CA ASN A 17 11.35 9.48 1.99
C ASN A 17 10.89 8.62 3.19
N ARG A 18 9.92 9.10 3.99
CA ARG A 18 9.32 8.34 5.10
C ARG A 18 7.80 8.16 4.97
N CYS A 19 7.21 8.65 3.89
CA CYS A 19 5.79 8.49 3.59
C CYS A 19 5.42 7.02 3.31
N GLN A 20 4.18 6.66 3.63
CA GLN A 20 3.63 5.32 3.31
C GLN A 20 3.51 5.11 1.79
N PHE A 21 3.13 6.16 1.06
CA PHE A 21 3.04 6.17 -0.40
C PHE A 21 4.04 7.16 -0.96
N SER A 22 4.98 6.70 -1.78
CA SER A 22 6.08 7.51 -2.30
C SER A 22 5.63 8.80 -2.95
N PHE A 23 4.52 8.77 -3.71
CA PHE A 23 3.98 9.97 -4.35
C PHE A 23 3.61 11.06 -3.36
N ALA A 24 3.41 10.79 -2.07
CA ALA A 24 3.08 11.83 -1.10
C ALA A 24 4.30 12.70 -0.74
N CYS A 25 5.51 12.11 -0.67
CA CYS A 25 6.72 12.79 -0.21
C CYS A 25 7.91 12.77 -1.20
N ASP A 26 7.69 12.38 -2.47
CA ASP A 26 8.73 12.33 -3.52
C ASP A 26 9.20 13.70 -4.05
N GLY A 27 8.62 14.81 -3.58
CA GLY A 27 8.94 16.16 -4.06
C GLY A 27 8.52 16.46 -5.50
N ARG A 28 7.84 15.52 -6.18
CA ARG A 28 7.39 15.70 -7.58
C ARG A 28 6.05 16.41 -7.63
N LYS A 29 5.85 17.22 -8.68
CA LYS A 29 4.54 17.81 -9.00
C LYS A 29 3.53 16.69 -9.22
N LYS A 30 2.36 16.80 -8.60
CA LYS A 30 1.28 15.81 -8.74
C LYS A 30 0.58 15.99 -10.08
N ARG A 31 1.21 15.48 -11.14
CA ARG A 31 0.68 15.48 -12.51
C ARG A 31 0.46 14.04 -12.95
N ILE A 32 -0.66 13.80 -13.63
CA ILE A 32 -0.97 12.51 -14.22
C ILE A 32 -0.36 12.46 -15.62
N ASP A 33 0.75 11.76 -15.76
CA ASP A 33 1.44 11.59 -17.05
C ASP A 33 0.83 10.45 -17.89
N SER A 34 0.09 9.53 -17.27
CA SER A 34 -0.60 8.42 -17.96
C SER A 34 -2.10 8.41 -17.63
N PRO A 35 -2.93 9.07 -18.45
CA PRO A 35 -4.38 9.15 -18.22
C PRO A 35 -5.07 7.77 -18.19
N ALA A 36 -4.64 6.84 -19.06
CA ALA A 36 -5.23 5.50 -19.13
C ALA A 36 -4.96 4.67 -17.85
N ALA A 37 -3.73 4.70 -17.35
CA ALA A 37 -3.39 4.02 -16.10
C ALA A 37 -4.10 4.64 -14.90
N TYR A 38 -4.22 5.98 -14.88
CA TYR A 38 -4.95 6.68 -13.82
C TYR A 38 -6.43 6.34 -13.82
N LYS A 39 -7.09 6.29 -14.98
CA LYS A 39 -8.48 5.85 -15.10
C LYS A 39 -8.67 4.43 -14.55
N THR A 40 -7.80 3.51 -14.94
CA THR A 40 -7.82 2.12 -14.45
C THR A 40 -7.66 2.07 -12.92
N ALA A 41 -6.74 2.85 -12.36
CA ALA A 41 -6.54 2.95 -10.92
C ALA A 41 -7.78 3.50 -10.19
N GLN A 42 -8.46 4.50 -10.75
CA GLN A 42 -9.70 5.04 -10.20
C GLN A 42 -10.83 4.00 -10.21
N GLU A 43 -11.01 3.27 -11.30
CA GLU A 43 -12.02 2.21 -11.42
C GLU A 43 -11.80 1.09 -10.39
N ILE A 44 -10.54 0.63 -10.24
CA ILE A 44 -10.17 -0.36 -9.23
C ILE A 44 -10.43 0.20 -7.83
N ALA A 45 -10.00 1.43 -7.53
CA ALA A 45 -10.19 2.04 -6.22
C ALA A 45 -11.67 2.12 -5.83
N MET A 46 -12.54 2.55 -6.76
CA MET A 46 -13.99 2.58 -6.54
C MET A 46 -14.59 1.19 -6.34
N ALA A 47 -14.15 0.19 -7.11
CA ALA A 47 -14.66 -1.17 -6.98
C ALA A 47 -14.25 -1.82 -5.64
N VAL A 48 -13.01 -1.61 -5.20
CA VAL A 48 -12.51 -2.12 -3.91
C VAL A 48 -13.22 -1.44 -2.74
N THR A 49 -13.35 -0.11 -2.74
CA THR A 49 -14.02 0.60 -1.64
C THR A 49 -15.53 0.34 -1.59
N ALA A 50 -16.16 0.02 -2.72
CA ALA A 50 -17.54 -0.45 -2.78
C ALA A 50 -17.71 -1.94 -2.42
N GLY A 51 -16.63 -2.66 -2.08
CA GLY A 51 -16.66 -4.08 -1.73
C GLY A 51 -16.92 -5.03 -2.91
N LYS A 52 -16.84 -4.55 -4.15
CA LYS A 52 -17.07 -5.35 -5.37
C LYS A 52 -15.89 -6.24 -5.72
N ILE A 53 -14.68 -5.82 -5.35
CA ILE A 53 -13.44 -6.57 -5.55
C ILE A 53 -12.79 -6.78 -4.19
N PHE A 54 -12.53 -8.04 -3.85
CA PHE A 54 -11.80 -8.44 -2.66
C PHE A 54 -10.90 -9.63 -3.02
N ILE A 55 -9.65 -9.59 -2.57
CA ILE A 55 -8.66 -10.65 -2.81
C ILE A 55 -8.35 -11.29 -1.45
N PRO A 56 -8.96 -12.45 -1.12
CA PRO A 56 -8.86 -13.06 0.20
C PRO A 56 -7.42 -13.31 0.66
N GLU A 57 -6.54 -13.67 -0.28
CA GLU A 57 -5.13 -14.03 -0.03
C GLU A 57 -4.32 -12.85 0.52
N VAL A 58 -4.73 -11.61 0.23
CA VAL A 58 -4.09 -10.39 0.75
C VAL A 58 -5.01 -9.58 1.65
N GLY A 59 -6.27 -9.97 1.83
CA GLY A 59 -7.30 -9.13 2.47
C GLY A 59 -6.98 -8.68 3.90
N SER A 60 -6.20 -9.46 4.64
CA SER A 60 -5.73 -9.11 6.00
C SER A 60 -4.29 -8.58 6.05
N SER A 61 -3.67 -8.30 4.90
CA SER A 61 -2.28 -7.81 4.84
C SER A 61 -2.22 -6.33 5.19
N THR A 62 -1.21 -5.96 5.97
CA THR A 62 -0.96 -4.57 6.38
C THR A 62 0.32 -4.00 5.76
N HIS A 63 1.18 -4.87 5.25
CA HIS A 63 2.48 -4.50 4.70
C HIS A 63 2.72 -5.21 3.38
N TYR A 64 3.48 -4.58 2.50
CA TYR A 64 4.06 -5.25 1.34
C TYR A 64 5.41 -4.63 1.00
N TYR A 65 6.25 -5.38 0.29
CA TYR A 65 7.47 -4.85 -0.33
C TYR A 65 7.68 -5.50 -1.70
N ALA A 66 8.37 -4.80 -2.59
CA ALA A 66 8.73 -5.36 -3.89
C ALA A 66 9.88 -6.36 -3.74
N GLN A 67 9.83 -7.52 -4.39
CA GLN A 67 10.74 -8.66 -4.19
C GLN A 67 12.26 -8.35 -4.27
N TYR A 68 12.63 -7.23 -4.86
CA TYR A 68 14.01 -6.74 -4.96
C TYR A 68 14.47 -5.89 -3.76
N VAL A 69 13.62 -5.71 -2.73
CA VAL A 69 13.91 -4.99 -1.48
C VAL A 69 13.96 -5.98 -0.31
N HIS A 70 14.74 -5.68 0.73
CA HIS A 70 14.92 -6.56 1.89
C HIS A 70 14.70 -5.81 3.21
N PRO A 71 13.43 -5.56 3.62
CA PRO A 71 13.15 -4.85 4.86
C PRO A 71 13.36 -5.73 6.09
N GLY A 72 13.93 -5.16 7.17
CA GLY A 72 14.16 -5.88 8.43
C GLY A 72 12.88 -6.41 9.09
N TRP A 73 11.77 -5.69 8.98
CA TRP A 73 10.47 -6.06 9.54
C TRP A 73 9.84 -7.29 8.89
N ALA A 74 10.25 -7.70 7.68
CA ALA A 74 9.62 -8.85 7.00
C ALA A 74 9.81 -10.15 7.76
N ARG A 75 10.87 -10.26 8.58
CA ARG A 75 11.17 -11.43 9.40
C ARG A 75 10.25 -11.55 10.63
N THR A 76 9.64 -10.44 11.05
CA THR A 76 8.80 -10.36 12.25
C THR A 76 7.32 -10.48 11.94
N MET A 77 6.96 -10.79 10.68
CA MET A 77 5.58 -10.83 10.20
C MET A 77 5.30 -12.13 9.43
N GLN A 78 4.01 -12.47 9.33
CA GLN A 78 3.55 -13.59 8.53
C GLN A 78 3.54 -13.21 7.05
N LYS A 79 4.28 -13.95 6.22
CA LYS A 79 4.19 -13.83 4.76
C LYS A 79 2.85 -14.40 4.29
N MET A 80 2.10 -13.62 3.52
CA MET A 80 0.77 -13.98 3.02
C MET A 80 0.85 -14.57 1.62
N THR A 81 1.03 -13.73 0.59
CA THR A 81 1.17 -14.17 -0.80
C THR A 81 2.01 -13.18 -1.61
N LYS A 82 2.28 -13.50 -2.87
CA LYS A 82 2.97 -12.64 -3.84
C LYS A 82 2.05 -12.38 -5.03
N ILE A 83 1.85 -11.09 -5.37
CA ILE A 83 1.12 -10.67 -6.57
C ILE A 83 2.05 -9.80 -7.40
N GLY A 84 2.39 -10.27 -8.61
CA GLY A 84 3.40 -9.64 -9.45
C GLY A 84 4.74 -9.53 -8.72
N LEU A 85 5.27 -8.31 -8.59
CA LEU A 85 6.52 -8.05 -7.88
C LEU A 85 6.35 -7.87 -6.38
N HIS A 86 5.12 -7.75 -5.85
CA HIS A 86 4.86 -7.39 -4.46
C HIS A 86 4.59 -8.61 -3.60
N ILE A 87 5.25 -8.68 -2.44
CA ILE A 87 5.07 -9.72 -1.43
C ILE A 87 4.34 -9.10 -0.24
N PHE A 88 3.21 -9.68 0.14
CA PHE A 88 2.31 -9.17 1.17
C PHE A 88 2.55 -9.86 2.52
N TYR A 89 2.39 -9.11 3.59
CA TYR A 89 2.64 -9.52 4.96
C TYR A 89 1.55 -9.04 5.91
N ARG A 90 1.33 -9.82 6.97
CA ARG A 90 0.42 -9.53 8.07
C ARG A 90 1.16 -9.66 9.39
N THR A 91 0.87 -8.77 10.34
CA THR A 91 1.37 -8.90 11.71
C THR A 91 0.70 -10.08 12.41
N TYR A 92 1.44 -10.85 13.22
CA TYR A 92 0.87 -12.02 13.90
C TYR A 92 -0.30 -11.66 14.85
N GLY A 93 -0.33 -10.44 15.38
CA GLY A 93 -1.40 -9.92 16.26
C GLY A 93 -2.49 -9.09 15.58
N GLY A 94 -2.49 -8.95 14.25
CA GLY A 94 -3.53 -8.21 13.51
C GLY A 94 -3.53 -6.67 13.68
N GLY A 95 -2.59 -6.10 14.44
CA GLY A 95 -2.35 -4.66 14.62
C GLY A 95 -0.85 -4.32 14.55
N TRP A 96 -0.47 -3.05 14.77
CA TRP A 96 0.95 -2.68 14.87
C TRP A 96 1.58 -3.34 16.11
N SER A 97 2.80 -3.85 15.97
CA SER A 97 3.73 -4.09 17.09
C SER A 97 4.49 -2.81 17.39
#